data_AF-A0AA35NGZ2-F1
#
_entry.id   AF-A0AA35NGZ2-F1
#
_cell.length_a   1.000
_cell.length_b   1.000
_cell.length_c   1.000
_cell.angle_alpha   90.00
_cell.angle_beta   90.00
_cell.angle_gamma   90.00
#
_symmetry.space_group_name_H-M   'P 1'
#
loop_
_entity.id
_entity.type
_entity.pdbx_description
1 polymer ?
#
loop_
_entity_poly.entity_id
_entity_poly.type
_entity_poly.pdbx_seq_one_letter_code
_entity_poly.pdbx_strand_id
1 'polypeptide(L)'
;MLRSLQTVAALANRRLYSATSHSNRNKIIKTLLTHRSFDPIRRHLPTDITTTDPYSLSQNVIKSLNTLGLPKEDAAIIHNIMIENLSNLDYSIATIHSKNLHELDLKPSISAIKQIIKNNPGRVESSWELFTKYKTSVENIPDELIEVVLEKIINFDNAEKIDGKKNLTFQDLARCLYLIDHLSSSHVVSSKLVESILTYTIDNGIPNVFAFLLKHKIPLKFFDKYIDEMTPCQIFELYSFYPIDDVVADLPILHKCVAILGKNETIPLTEEEKETTKKLEEEVDIVKLQCHDNWNLDIPKEEAHKTEDAFKNLFVEIQKRKLDIKDFGLALTLLRVTGVFKGDISLFFELYHEYLLKFERSEDSLMFEAFLTLCCQGYKSDNSKMLQYAEAFIKDGTGAELQSKTLSVLIVANAKTNIDLSLEIYNSNIAKAQREKNDSTDLSDSDILTESLILAFLSKDDPDFARVIFDGALGEKVISGPTAAKKIKKLFAQYGEAVEAKESIQVMQSRIECYMENI
;
A
#
# COMPACT_ATOMS: atom_id res chain seq x y z
N MET A 1 27.77 -10.12 39.09
CA MET A 1 27.62 -9.08 38.05
C MET A 1 26.21 -9.04 37.41
N LEU A 2 25.53 -10.18 37.18
CA LEU A 2 24.15 -10.18 36.66
C LEU A 2 23.09 -9.58 37.62
N ARG A 3 23.25 -9.73 38.94
CA ARG A 3 22.35 -9.13 39.95
C ARG A 3 22.47 -7.60 40.07
N SER A 4 23.62 -7.01 39.73
CA SER A 4 23.83 -5.56 39.83
C SER A 4 23.28 -4.79 38.64
N LEU A 5 23.14 -5.42 37.47
CA LEU A 5 22.54 -4.82 36.28
C LEU A 5 21.01 -4.72 36.37
N GLN A 6 20.35 -5.70 37.01
CA GLN A 6 18.91 -5.63 37.30
C GLN A 6 18.55 -4.51 38.29
N THR A 7 19.42 -4.24 39.27
CA THR A 7 19.20 -3.15 40.25
C THR A 7 19.43 -1.77 39.64
N VAL A 8 20.40 -1.63 38.74
CA VAL A 8 20.71 -0.36 38.06
C VAL A 8 19.63 0.01 37.03
N ALA A 9 19.06 -0.97 36.32
CA ALA A 9 17.92 -0.76 35.42
C ALA A 9 16.63 -0.35 36.15
N ALA A 10 16.37 -0.92 37.33
CA ALA A 10 15.25 -0.52 38.20
C ALA A 10 15.43 0.89 38.79
N LEU A 11 16.67 1.32 39.02
CA LEU A 11 17.01 2.68 39.49
C LEU A 11 16.89 3.75 38.40
N ALA A 12 17.15 3.41 37.12
CA ALA A 12 17.01 4.35 36.00
C ALA A 12 15.55 4.73 35.72
N ASN A 13 14.60 3.79 35.88
CA ASN A 13 13.16 4.06 35.77
C ASN A 13 12.59 4.92 36.92
N ARG A 14 13.33 5.13 38.02
CA ARG A 14 12.85 5.91 39.19
C ARG A 14 12.80 7.43 38.96
N ARG A 15 13.39 7.97 37.88
CA ARG A 15 13.67 9.42 37.76
C ARG A 15 12.77 10.25 36.85
N LEU A 16 11.71 9.68 36.28
CA LEU A 16 10.76 10.45 35.46
C LEU A 16 9.32 10.24 35.94
N TYR A 17 8.94 10.88 37.05
CA TYR A 17 7.58 10.85 37.54
C TYR A 17 7.17 12.22 38.12
N SER A 18 6.15 12.83 37.53
CA SER A 18 5.52 14.08 37.98
C SER A 18 4.67 13.87 39.24
N ALA A 19 4.37 14.94 40.00
CA ALA A 19 3.51 14.86 41.19
C ALA A 19 2.11 14.28 40.91
N THR A 20 1.57 14.47 39.70
CA THR A 20 0.29 13.89 39.24
C THR A 20 0.36 12.37 39.07
N SER A 21 1.51 11.81 38.67
CA SER A 21 1.71 10.36 38.58
C SER A 21 1.73 9.68 39.96
N HIS A 22 2.28 10.36 40.97
CA HIS A 22 2.35 9.85 42.35
C HIS A 22 0.98 9.81 43.02
N SER A 23 0.15 10.85 42.80
CA SER A 23 -1.23 10.89 43.31
C SER A 23 -2.09 9.77 42.73
N ASN A 24 -2.00 9.51 41.41
CA ASN A 24 -2.74 8.44 40.75
C ASN A 24 -2.30 7.05 41.22
N ARG A 25 -0.98 6.82 41.35
CA ARG A 25 -0.41 5.57 41.89
C ARG A 25 -0.96 5.22 43.27
N ASN A 26 -0.92 6.18 44.20
CA ASN A 26 -1.37 5.95 45.57
C ASN A 26 -2.87 5.68 45.63
N LYS A 27 -3.67 6.31 44.75
CA LYS A 27 -5.10 6.04 44.62
C LYS A 27 -5.37 4.61 44.13
N ILE A 28 -4.64 4.13 43.13
CA ILE A 28 -4.74 2.76 42.61
C ILE A 28 -4.43 1.74 43.70
N ILE A 29 -3.28 1.89 44.37
CA ILE A 29 -2.86 0.97 45.44
C ILE A 29 -3.86 0.99 46.61
N LYS A 30 -4.34 2.16 47.03
CA LYS A 30 -5.33 2.26 48.11
C LYS A 30 -6.62 1.52 47.75
N THR A 31 -7.10 1.68 46.52
CA THR A 31 -8.31 1.00 46.04
C THR A 31 -8.11 -0.52 45.99
N LEU A 32 -6.94 -0.96 45.50
CA LEU A 32 -6.55 -2.36 45.44
C LEU A 32 -6.60 -3.04 46.83
N LEU A 33 -5.96 -2.43 47.83
CA LEU A 33 -5.85 -3.01 49.17
C LEU A 33 -7.17 -3.03 49.94
N THR A 34 -8.16 -2.24 49.52
CA THR A 34 -9.53 -2.29 50.05
C THR A 34 -10.39 -3.39 49.42
N HIS A 35 -9.90 -4.08 48.38
CA HIS A 35 -10.62 -5.19 47.76
C HIS A 35 -10.75 -6.37 48.75
N ARG A 36 -11.94 -7.00 48.79
CA ARG A 36 -12.29 -8.08 49.73
C ARG A 36 -11.32 -9.26 49.71
N SER A 37 -10.75 -9.56 48.53
CA SER A 37 -9.79 -10.67 48.39
C SER A 37 -8.52 -10.46 49.22
N PHE A 38 -8.18 -9.24 49.63
CA PHE A 38 -7.04 -8.96 50.49
C PHE A 38 -7.35 -9.09 51.99
N ASP A 39 -8.62 -9.26 52.39
CA ASP A 39 -9.01 -9.38 53.80
C ASP A 39 -8.18 -10.42 54.60
N PRO A 40 -7.87 -11.62 54.05
CA PRO A 40 -7.07 -12.63 54.76
C PRO A 40 -5.64 -12.19 55.08
N ILE A 41 -5.05 -11.33 54.23
CA ILE A 41 -3.66 -10.89 54.36
C ILE A 41 -3.52 -9.44 54.84
N ARG A 42 -4.61 -8.66 54.90
CA ARG A 42 -4.60 -7.20 55.12
C ARG A 42 -3.82 -6.76 56.35
N ARG A 43 -3.91 -7.52 57.45
CA ARG A 43 -3.20 -7.22 58.71
C ARG A 43 -1.67 -7.35 58.61
N HIS A 44 -1.17 -8.00 57.57
CA HIS A 44 0.25 -8.25 57.32
C HIS A 44 0.82 -7.34 56.23
N LEU A 45 0.00 -6.48 55.63
CA LEU A 45 0.41 -5.53 54.61
C LEU A 45 0.80 -4.17 55.21
N PRO A 46 1.67 -3.39 54.54
CA PRO A 46 2.10 -2.09 55.05
C PRO A 46 0.92 -1.13 55.25
N THR A 47 0.90 -0.45 56.40
CA THR A 47 -0.09 0.60 56.70
C THR A 47 0.23 1.92 56.00
N ASP A 48 1.51 2.20 55.71
CA ASP A 48 1.93 3.38 54.96
C ASP A 48 2.01 3.10 53.44
N ILE A 49 0.94 3.48 52.75
CA ILE A 49 0.82 3.36 51.29
C ILE A 49 1.51 4.54 50.58
N THR A 50 1.85 5.63 51.29
CA THR A 50 2.33 6.87 50.66
C THR A 50 3.75 6.75 50.12
N THR A 51 4.55 5.87 50.73
CA THR A 51 5.97 5.63 50.41
C THR A 51 6.23 4.29 49.72
N THR A 52 5.26 3.37 49.73
CA THR A 52 5.44 2.01 49.20
C THR A 52 5.37 2.00 47.66
N ASP A 53 6.46 1.60 47.00
CA ASP A 53 6.46 1.37 45.56
C ASP A 53 5.76 0.04 45.19
N PRO A 54 5.20 -0.08 43.97
CA PRO A 54 4.43 -1.25 43.54
C PRO A 54 5.20 -2.59 43.65
N TYR A 55 6.51 -2.59 43.42
CA TYR A 55 7.35 -3.78 43.53
C TYR A 55 7.50 -4.21 44.99
N SER A 56 7.81 -3.27 45.88
CA SER A 56 7.90 -3.52 47.32
C SER A 56 6.58 -4.02 47.91
N LEU A 57 5.45 -3.47 47.45
CA LEU A 57 4.12 -3.98 47.82
C LEU A 57 3.95 -5.46 47.41
N SER A 58 4.35 -5.80 46.17
CA SER A 58 4.24 -7.15 45.63
C SER A 58 5.03 -8.16 46.47
N GLN A 59 6.24 -7.80 46.91
CA GLN A 59 7.04 -8.65 47.81
C GLN A 59 6.35 -8.88 49.16
N ASN A 60 5.74 -7.84 49.74
CA ASN A 60 5.00 -7.96 51.00
C ASN A 60 3.75 -8.84 50.85
N VAL A 61 3.03 -8.73 49.73
CA VAL A 61 1.88 -9.58 49.41
C VAL A 61 2.32 -11.04 49.30
N ILE A 62 3.36 -11.34 48.52
CA ILE A 62 3.89 -12.71 48.35
C ILE A 62 4.34 -13.30 49.69
N LYS A 63 5.09 -12.53 50.49
CA LYS A 63 5.51 -12.96 51.82
C LYS A 63 4.31 -13.28 52.72
N SER A 64 3.27 -12.45 52.69
CA SER A 64 2.07 -12.65 53.50
C SER A 64 1.30 -13.90 53.07
N LEU A 65 1.15 -14.13 51.77
CA LEU A 65 0.52 -15.33 51.22
C LEU A 65 1.25 -16.61 51.65
N ASN A 66 2.58 -16.62 51.53
CA ASN A 66 3.40 -17.78 51.89
C ASN A 66 3.40 -18.05 53.40
N THR A 67 3.34 -16.99 54.23
CA THR A 67 3.34 -17.13 55.69
C THR A 67 2.00 -17.66 56.22
N LEU A 68 0.90 -17.23 55.61
CA LEU A 68 -0.45 -17.59 56.06
C LEU A 68 -0.96 -18.92 55.50
N GLY A 69 -0.34 -19.45 54.44
CA GLY A 69 -0.67 -20.76 53.88
C GLY A 69 -2.12 -20.83 53.40
N LEU A 70 -2.58 -19.80 52.69
CA LEU A 70 -3.95 -19.75 52.14
C LEU A 70 -4.19 -20.88 51.12
N PRO A 71 -5.46 -21.28 50.89
CA PRO A 71 -5.82 -22.13 49.76
C PRO A 71 -5.28 -21.59 48.45
N LYS A 72 -4.86 -22.49 47.54
CA LYS A 72 -4.22 -22.13 46.27
C LYS A 72 -5.10 -21.18 45.44
N GLU A 73 -6.40 -21.41 45.45
CA GLU A 73 -7.42 -20.65 44.72
C GLU A 73 -7.52 -19.20 45.24
N ASP A 74 -7.52 -19.02 46.57
CA ASP A 74 -7.58 -17.70 47.20
C ASP A 74 -6.29 -16.90 46.95
N ALA A 75 -5.13 -17.57 47.05
CA ALA A 75 -3.85 -16.97 46.71
C ALA A 75 -3.78 -16.56 45.22
N ALA A 76 -4.33 -17.38 44.33
CA ALA A 76 -4.38 -17.10 42.90
C ALA A 76 -5.27 -15.90 42.56
N ILE A 77 -6.40 -15.71 43.25
CA ILE A 77 -7.24 -14.51 43.09
C ILE A 77 -6.43 -13.25 43.41
N ILE A 78 -5.67 -13.27 44.52
CA ILE A 78 -4.84 -12.13 44.93
C ILE A 78 -3.74 -11.87 43.90
N HIS A 79 -3.05 -12.92 43.42
CA HIS A 79 -2.02 -12.78 42.39
C HIS A 79 -2.58 -12.19 41.07
N ASN A 80 -3.73 -12.66 40.60
CA ASN A 80 -4.38 -12.09 39.41
C ASN A 80 -4.75 -10.62 39.59
N ILE A 81 -5.34 -10.26 40.74
CA ILE A 81 -5.70 -8.87 41.05
C ILE A 81 -4.46 -7.96 41.10
N MET A 82 -3.33 -8.44 41.61
CA MET A 82 -2.06 -7.70 41.59
C MET A 82 -1.58 -7.42 40.16
N ILE A 83 -1.64 -8.43 39.27
CA ILE A 83 -1.30 -8.28 37.85
C ILE A 83 -2.23 -7.26 37.18
N GLU A 84 -3.54 -7.43 37.38
CA GLU A 84 -4.57 -6.66 36.71
C GLU A 84 -4.49 -5.16 37.01
N ASN A 85 -4.08 -4.79 38.23
CA ASN A 85 -4.15 -3.40 38.70
C ASN A 85 -2.81 -2.67 38.71
N LEU A 86 -1.67 -3.38 38.74
CA LEU A 86 -0.37 -2.75 38.95
C LEU A 86 0.64 -2.98 37.82
N SER A 87 0.37 -3.86 36.86
CA SER A 87 1.29 -4.15 35.74
C SER A 87 1.59 -2.95 34.84
N ASN A 88 0.67 -1.99 34.75
CA ASN A 88 0.88 -0.72 34.02
C ASN A 88 1.82 0.25 34.74
N LEU A 89 1.97 0.12 36.07
CA LEU A 89 2.89 0.93 36.88
C LEU A 89 4.29 0.32 36.89
N ASP A 90 4.37 -1.00 37.00
CA ASP A 90 5.62 -1.75 36.93
C ASP A 90 5.38 -3.15 36.37
N TYR A 91 5.87 -3.41 35.16
CA TYR A 91 5.67 -4.68 34.48
C TYR A 91 6.31 -5.87 35.22
N SER A 92 7.33 -5.66 36.06
CA SER A 92 7.95 -6.75 36.83
C SER A 92 6.97 -7.44 37.79
N ILE A 93 5.89 -6.75 38.18
CA ILE A 93 4.77 -7.30 38.96
C ILE A 93 4.09 -8.42 38.19
N ALA A 94 3.83 -8.20 36.90
CA ALA A 94 3.23 -9.19 36.02
C ALA A 94 4.10 -10.46 35.98
N THR A 95 5.42 -10.30 35.84
CA THR A 95 6.38 -11.42 35.81
C THR A 95 6.40 -12.19 37.13
N ILE A 96 6.52 -11.50 38.27
CA ILE A 96 6.66 -12.17 39.57
C ILE A 96 5.35 -12.87 39.94
N HIS A 97 4.20 -12.23 39.80
CA HIS A 97 2.93 -12.86 40.17
C HIS A 97 2.53 -13.99 39.20
N SER A 98 2.87 -13.90 37.92
CA SER A 98 2.70 -15.03 36.99
C SER A 98 3.57 -16.23 37.36
N LYS A 99 4.81 -15.98 37.82
CA LYS A 99 5.68 -17.04 38.33
C LYS A 99 5.11 -17.71 39.59
N ASN A 100 4.57 -16.94 40.53
CA ASN A 100 3.95 -17.51 41.73
C ASN A 100 2.68 -18.31 41.38
N LEU A 101 1.87 -17.85 40.43
CA LEU A 101 0.74 -18.63 39.92
C LEU A 101 1.19 -19.98 39.36
N HIS A 102 2.26 -19.99 38.55
CA HIS A 102 2.82 -21.22 38.02
C HIS A 102 3.36 -22.16 39.12
N GLU A 103 4.01 -21.63 40.16
CA GLU A 103 4.46 -22.41 41.32
C GLU A 103 3.28 -23.05 42.10
N LEU A 104 2.06 -22.51 41.95
CA LEU A 104 0.84 -23.07 42.50
C LEU A 104 0.14 -24.08 41.55
N ASP A 105 0.73 -24.37 40.39
CA ASP A 105 0.12 -25.12 39.28
C ASP A 105 -1.13 -24.43 38.70
N LEU A 106 -1.21 -23.10 38.82
CA LEU A 106 -2.31 -22.28 38.34
C LEU A 106 -1.83 -21.32 37.25
N LYS A 107 -2.78 -20.82 36.45
CA LYS A 107 -2.50 -19.91 35.33
C LYS A 107 -3.12 -18.53 35.58
N PRO A 108 -2.57 -17.47 34.98
CA PRO A 108 -3.21 -16.16 35.02
C PRO A 108 -4.63 -16.19 34.45
N SER A 109 -5.53 -15.39 35.04
CA SER A 109 -6.87 -15.16 34.53
C SER A 109 -6.82 -14.49 33.16
N ILE A 110 -7.89 -14.58 32.36
CA ILE A 110 -7.99 -13.88 31.07
C ILE A 110 -7.76 -12.36 31.24
N SER A 111 -8.35 -11.76 32.29
CA SER A 111 -8.15 -10.35 32.63
C SER A 111 -6.69 -10.03 32.95
N ALA A 112 -6.01 -10.90 33.71
CA ALA A 112 -4.59 -10.76 34.00
C ALA A 112 -3.74 -10.90 32.73
N ILE A 113 -4.03 -11.88 31.85
CA ILE A 113 -3.34 -12.06 30.56
C ILE A 113 -3.47 -10.81 29.70
N LYS A 114 -4.67 -10.23 29.61
CA LYS A 114 -4.90 -8.96 28.88
C LYS A 114 -4.00 -7.85 29.40
N GLN A 115 -3.85 -7.71 30.72
CA GLN A 115 -2.99 -6.68 31.32
C GLN A 115 -1.50 -7.00 31.18
N ILE A 116 -1.12 -8.28 31.20
CA ILE A 116 0.24 -8.73 30.89
C ILE A 116 0.61 -8.26 29.47
N ILE A 117 -0.18 -8.62 28.46
CA ILE A 117 0.14 -8.28 27.07
C ILE A 117 0.08 -6.76 26.85
N LYS A 118 -0.97 -6.09 27.32
CA LYS A 118 -1.15 -4.65 27.16
C LYS A 118 0.04 -3.84 27.67
N ASN A 119 0.57 -4.23 28.83
CA ASN A 119 1.65 -3.50 29.51
C ASN A 119 3.04 -4.10 29.22
N ASN A 120 3.14 -5.11 28.36
CA ASN A 120 4.40 -5.76 28.03
C ASN A 120 5.35 -4.78 27.31
N PRO A 121 6.58 -4.60 27.80
CA PRO A 121 7.58 -3.80 27.11
C PRO A 121 8.26 -4.55 25.96
N GLY A 122 8.08 -5.87 25.84
CA GLY A 122 8.66 -6.69 24.75
C GLY A 122 10.16 -6.98 24.89
N ARG A 123 10.73 -6.88 26.10
CA ARG A 123 12.19 -7.06 26.30
C ARG A 123 12.67 -8.51 26.35
N VAL A 124 11.79 -9.43 26.75
CA VAL A 124 12.12 -10.84 26.98
C VAL A 124 11.32 -11.72 26.04
N GLU A 125 9.99 -11.60 26.12
CA GLU A 125 9.03 -12.16 25.18
C GLU A 125 8.27 -10.97 24.58
N SER A 126 8.09 -10.99 23.27
CA SER A 126 7.19 -10.09 22.55
C SER A 126 5.74 -10.33 22.96
N SER A 127 4.89 -9.34 22.71
CA SER A 127 3.46 -9.45 22.96
C SER A 127 2.80 -10.59 22.18
N TRP A 128 3.31 -10.91 20.99
CA TRP A 128 2.88 -12.07 20.21
C TRP A 128 3.30 -13.41 20.85
N GLU A 129 4.54 -13.54 21.32
CA GLU A 129 5.01 -14.76 22.00
C GLU A 129 4.24 -15.02 23.30
N LEU A 130 3.90 -13.96 24.04
CA LEU A 130 3.04 -14.08 25.21
C LEU A 130 1.63 -14.54 24.82
N PHE A 131 1.07 -14.01 23.73
CA PHE A 131 -0.23 -14.43 23.21
C PHE A 131 -0.25 -15.92 22.84
N THR A 132 0.70 -16.39 22.03
CA THR A 132 0.74 -17.80 21.59
C THR A 132 0.94 -18.75 22.77
N LYS A 133 1.79 -18.38 23.74
CA LYS A 133 1.98 -19.11 24.99
C LYS A 133 0.69 -19.27 25.78
N TYR A 134 -0.07 -18.20 25.97
CA TYR A 134 -1.32 -18.24 26.74
C TYR A 134 -2.50 -18.82 25.95
N LYS A 135 -2.51 -18.73 24.61
CA LYS A 135 -3.55 -19.32 23.75
C LYS A 135 -3.76 -20.80 24.05
N THR A 136 -2.69 -21.57 24.16
CA THR A 136 -2.75 -23.02 24.48
C THR A 136 -3.41 -23.34 25.84
N SER A 137 -3.54 -22.32 26.69
CA SER A 137 -3.98 -22.43 28.07
C SER A 137 -5.40 -21.93 28.32
N VAL A 138 -6.04 -21.34 27.30
CA VAL A 138 -7.37 -20.74 27.41
C VAL A 138 -8.27 -21.38 26.36
N GLU A 139 -9.43 -21.87 26.77
CA GLU A 139 -10.38 -22.57 25.88
C GLU A 139 -10.98 -21.62 24.84
N ASN A 140 -11.32 -20.39 25.24
CA ASN A 140 -11.86 -19.36 24.35
C ASN A 140 -11.13 -18.03 24.58
N ILE A 141 -10.48 -17.52 23.53
CA ILE A 141 -9.83 -16.21 23.56
C ILE A 141 -10.90 -15.13 23.31
N PRO A 142 -11.12 -14.17 24.22
CA PRO A 142 -12.06 -13.09 23.97
C PRO A 142 -11.52 -12.09 22.94
N ASP A 143 -12.42 -11.48 22.16
CA ASP A 143 -12.09 -10.46 21.16
C ASP A 143 -11.28 -9.29 21.75
N GLU A 144 -11.60 -8.87 22.98
CA GLU A 144 -10.87 -7.80 23.66
C GLU A 144 -9.39 -8.13 23.92
N LEU A 145 -9.05 -9.42 24.05
CA LEU A 145 -7.66 -9.84 24.20
C LEU A 145 -6.96 -9.81 22.83
N ILE A 146 -7.63 -10.31 21.78
CA ILE A 146 -7.15 -10.27 20.40
C ILE A 146 -6.86 -8.84 19.97
N GLU A 147 -7.77 -7.90 20.23
CA GLU A 147 -7.61 -6.48 19.89
C GLU A 147 -6.40 -5.85 20.61
N VAL A 148 -6.17 -6.20 21.89
CA VAL A 148 -4.96 -5.75 22.61
C VAL A 148 -3.69 -6.29 21.95
N VAL A 149 -3.68 -7.54 21.49
CA VAL A 149 -2.51 -8.10 20.79
C VAL A 149 -2.31 -7.40 19.44
N LEU A 150 -3.40 -7.16 18.70
CA LEU A 150 -3.39 -6.46 17.42
C LEU A 150 -2.84 -5.03 17.57
N GLU A 151 -3.31 -4.28 18.57
CA GLU A 151 -2.78 -2.96 18.91
C GLU A 151 -1.28 -2.99 19.19
N LYS A 152 -0.80 -4.03 19.89
CA LYS A 152 0.60 -4.18 20.28
C LYS A 152 1.50 -4.53 19.10
N ILE A 153 1.03 -5.30 18.13
CA ILE A 153 1.76 -5.59 16.89
C ILE A 153 1.82 -4.34 16.02
N ILE A 154 0.68 -3.68 15.78
CA ILE A 154 0.61 -2.49 14.92
C ILE A 154 1.42 -1.34 15.49
N ASN A 155 1.30 -1.10 16.79
CA ASN A 155 2.00 0.00 17.44
C ASN A 155 3.37 -0.41 17.96
N PHE A 156 3.84 -1.65 17.76
CA PHE A 156 5.08 -2.23 18.29
C PHE A 156 5.22 -2.24 19.83
N ASP A 157 5.96 -3.22 20.33
CA ASP A 157 6.43 -3.23 21.70
C ASP A 157 7.43 -2.09 21.95
N ASN A 158 7.53 -1.65 23.21
CA ASN A 158 8.42 -0.53 23.56
C ASN A 158 9.90 -0.86 23.26
N ALA A 159 10.32 -2.12 23.44
CA ALA A 159 11.66 -2.57 23.09
C ALA A 159 11.91 -2.44 21.58
N GLU A 160 10.98 -2.90 20.74
CA GLU A 160 11.10 -2.80 19.28
C GLU A 160 11.21 -1.34 18.81
N LYS A 161 10.45 -0.42 19.44
CA LYS A 161 10.57 1.02 19.16
C LYS A 161 11.94 1.58 19.51
N ILE A 162 12.49 1.17 20.66
CA ILE A 162 13.81 1.59 21.10
C ILE A 162 14.89 1.07 20.15
N ASP A 163 14.69 -0.14 19.62
CA ASP A 163 15.57 -0.77 18.62
C ASP A 163 15.37 -0.19 17.21
N GLY A 164 14.46 0.76 17.04
CA GLY A 164 14.27 1.53 15.81
C GLY A 164 13.29 0.93 14.81
N LYS A 165 12.48 -0.07 15.19
CA LYS A 165 11.39 -0.58 14.34
C LYS A 165 10.35 0.53 14.13
N LYS A 166 10.10 0.86 12.86
CA LYS A 166 9.17 1.93 12.45
C LYS A 166 8.00 1.43 11.61
N ASN A 167 8.19 0.34 10.88
CA ASN A 167 7.22 -0.19 9.93
C ASN A 167 6.91 -1.65 10.28
N LEU A 168 5.74 -2.10 9.84
CA LEU A 168 5.37 -3.52 9.92
C LEU A 168 6.28 -4.37 9.03
N THR A 169 6.29 -5.65 9.31
CA THR A 169 6.96 -6.68 8.50
C THR A 169 5.92 -7.66 7.94
N PHE A 170 6.30 -8.50 6.98
CA PHE A 170 5.42 -9.56 6.47
C PHE A 170 4.93 -10.47 7.60
N GLN A 171 5.80 -10.76 8.57
CA GLN A 171 5.44 -11.51 9.75
C GLN A 171 4.39 -10.79 10.61
N ASP A 172 4.56 -9.48 10.84
CA ASP A 172 3.57 -8.68 11.57
C ASP A 172 2.23 -8.64 10.83
N LEU A 173 2.24 -8.51 9.50
CA LEU A 173 1.05 -8.57 8.65
C LEU A 173 0.34 -9.92 8.81
N ALA A 174 1.06 -11.05 8.68
CA ALA A 174 0.48 -12.38 8.85
C ALA A 174 -0.17 -12.55 10.25
N ARG A 175 0.50 -12.07 11.31
CA ARG A 175 -0.06 -12.07 12.68
C ARG A 175 -1.31 -11.20 12.79
N CYS A 176 -1.32 -10.02 12.17
CA CYS A 176 -2.51 -9.16 12.15
C CYS A 176 -3.69 -9.82 11.44
N LEU A 177 -3.45 -10.43 10.27
CA LEU A 177 -4.49 -11.14 9.51
C LEU A 177 -5.03 -12.33 10.32
N TYR A 178 -4.15 -13.09 10.98
CA TYR A 178 -4.53 -14.16 11.89
C TYR A 178 -5.48 -13.66 12.98
N LEU A 179 -5.08 -12.59 13.69
CA LEU A 179 -5.87 -12.04 14.78
C LEU A 179 -7.23 -11.55 14.29
N ILE A 180 -7.27 -10.86 13.15
CA ILE A 180 -8.53 -10.35 12.59
C ILE A 180 -9.47 -11.49 12.21
N ASP A 181 -8.96 -12.55 11.59
CA ASP A 181 -9.76 -13.71 11.17
C ASP A 181 -10.35 -14.49 12.37
N HIS A 182 -9.72 -14.39 13.53
CA HIS A 182 -10.16 -15.04 14.77
C HIS A 182 -11.09 -14.19 15.64
N LEU A 183 -11.42 -12.98 15.22
CA LEU A 183 -12.42 -12.17 15.92
C LEU A 183 -13.83 -12.69 15.66
N SER A 184 -14.71 -12.52 16.64
CA SER A 184 -16.14 -12.83 16.41
C SER A 184 -16.72 -11.94 15.30
N SER A 185 -17.64 -12.51 14.51
CA SER A 185 -18.32 -11.78 13.42
C SER A 185 -19.08 -10.52 13.87
N SER A 186 -19.43 -10.43 15.16
CA SER A 186 -20.06 -9.26 15.77
C SER A 186 -19.09 -8.19 16.25
N HIS A 187 -17.79 -8.51 16.37
CA HIS A 187 -16.79 -7.57 16.87
C HIS A 187 -16.42 -6.57 15.79
N VAL A 188 -16.41 -5.29 16.16
CA VAL A 188 -16.03 -4.21 15.26
C VAL A 188 -14.61 -3.78 15.60
N VAL A 189 -13.67 -4.12 14.72
CA VAL A 189 -12.28 -3.65 14.81
C VAL A 189 -12.23 -2.15 14.57
N SER A 190 -11.45 -1.44 15.37
CA SER A 190 -11.15 -0.02 15.15
C SER A 190 -10.61 0.22 13.72
N SER A 191 -11.25 1.12 12.97
CA SER A 191 -10.83 1.44 11.59
C SER A 191 -9.37 1.84 11.52
N LYS A 192 -8.89 2.59 12.52
CA LYS A 192 -7.50 3.04 12.61
C LYS A 192 -6.49 1.89 12.60
N LEU A 193 -6.81 0.75 13.21
CA LEU A 193 -5.93 -0.42 13.20
C LEU A 193 -5.89 -1.05 11.81
N VAL A 194 -7.05 -1.22 11.18
CA VAL A 194 -7.16 -1.76 9.82
C VAL A 194 -6.50 -0.82 8.80
N GLU A 195 -6.65 0.49 8.94
CA GLU A 195 -6.00 1.52 8.12
C GLU A 195 -4.47 1.43 8.19
N SER A 196 -3.88 1.14 9.37
CA SER A 196 -2.44 0.92 9.49
C SER A 196 -1.96 -0.33 8.76
N ILE A 197 -2.77 -1.40 8.77
CA ILE A 197 -2.48 -2.63 8.01
C ILE A 197 -2.59 -2.35 6.51
N LEU A 198 -3.66 -1.67 6.08
CA LEU A 198 -3.88 -1.29 4.68
C LEU A 198 -2.76 -0.41 4.13
N THR A 199 -2.27 0.53 4.93
CA THR A 199 -1.12 1.37 4.53
C THR A 199 0.08 0.49 4.21
N TYR A 200 0.40 -0.48 5.09
CA TYR A 200 1.50 -1.39 4.85
C TYR A 200 1.29 -2.26 3.59
N THR A 201 0.07 -2.73 3.33
CA THR A 201 -0.21 -3.55 2.14
C THR A 201 -0.14 -2.74 0.84
N ILE A 202 -0.52 -1.45 0.87
CA ILE A 202 -0.36 -0.52 -0.26
C ILE A 202 1.13 -0.30 -0.52
N ASP A 203 1.88 0.15 0.50
CA ASP A 203 3.29 0.52 0.38
C ASP A 203 4.17 -0.64 -0.13
N ASN A 204 3.76 -1.89 0.09
CA ASN A 204 4.49 -3.09 -0.31
C ASN A 204 3.84 -3.83 -1.50
N GLY A 205 2.84 -3.26 -2.16
CA GLY A 205 2.21 -3.85 -3.34
C GLY A 205 1.67 -5.27 -3.07
N ILE A 206 0.90 -5.45 -1.99
CA ILE A 206 0.30 -6.73 -1.60
C ILE A 206 -1.20 -6.68 -1.94
N PRO A 207 -1.63 -7.21 -3.11
CA PRO A 207 -3.03 -7.07 -3.54
C PRO A 207 -3.99 -7.97 -2.76
N ASN A 208 -3.70 -9.27 -2.64
CA ASN A 208 -4.70 -10.31 -2.34
C ASN A 208 -5.27 -10.31 -0.90
N VAL A 209 -4.95 -9.31 -0.08
CA VAL A 209 -5.47 -9.12 1.28
C VAL A 209 -6.46 -7.95 1.38
N PHE A 210 -6.65 -7.17 0.31
CA PHE A 210 -7.53 -6.01 0.33
C PHE A 210 -8.98 -6.43 0.58
N ALA A 211 -9.52 -7.36 -0.21
CA ALA A 211 -10.88 -7.84 -0.03
C ALA A 211 -11.15 -8.34 1.41
N PHE A 212 -10.16 -8.93 2.07
CA PHE A 212 -10.25 -9.34 3.48
C PHE A 212 -10.35 -8.12 4.41
N LEU A 213 -9.44 -7.15 4.28
CA LEU A 213 -9.37 -5.96 5.14
C LEU A 213 -10.55 -4.99 4.91
N LEU A 214 -11.03 -4.87 3.67
CA LEU A 214 -12.12 -3.97 3.30
C LEU A 214 -13.47 -4.35 3.94
N LYS A 215 -13.66 -5.61 4.36
CA LYS A 215 -14.83 -6.08 5.15
C LYS A 215 -15.08 -5.25 6.40
N HIS A 216 -14.05 -4.59 6.92
CA HIS A 216 -14.13 -3.70 8.08
C HIS A 216 -14.61 -2.27 7.77
N LYS A 217 -15.23 -2.05 6.60
CA LYS A 217 -15.95 -0.81 6.22
C LYS A 217 -15.07 0.44 6.28
N ILE A 218 -13.92 0.36 5.62
CA ILE A 218 -13.01 1.50 5.50
C ILE A 218 -13.68 2.57 4.61
N PRO A 219 -13.60 3.87 4.95
CA PRO A 219 -14.13 4.91 4.08
C PRO A 219 -13.27 5.07 2.81
N LEU A 220 -13.89 5.26 1.63
CA LEU A 220 -13.16 5.47 0.37
C LEU A 220 -12.14 6.61 0.44
N LYS A 221 -12.47 7.71 1.16
CA LYS A 221 -11.56 8.84 1.40
C LYS A 221 -10.21 8.49 2.03
N PHE A 222 -10.08 7.32 2.67
CA PHE A 222 -8.80 6.84 3.15
C PHE A 222 -7.80 6.64 2.00
N PHE A 223 -8.30 6.20 0.83
CA PHE A 223 -7.48 5.85 -0.33
C PHE A 223 -7.07 7.06 -1.16
N ASP A 224 -7.70 8.24 -0.99
CA ASP A 224 -7.35 9.46 -1.74
C ASP A 224 -5.85 9.80 -1.70
N LYS A 225 -5.20 9.57 -0.54
CA LYS A 225 -3.76 9.82 -0.35
C LYS A 225 -2.84 8.74 -0.93
N TYR A 226 -3.40 7.59 -1.29
CA TYR A 226 -2.66 6.39 -1.72
C TYR A 226 -3.00 5.96 -3.14
N ILE A 227 -4.04 6.54 -3.73
CA ILE A 227 -4.63 6.07 -4.99
C ILE A 227 -3.62 6.01 -6.15
N ASP A 228 -2.60 6.87 -6.11
CA ASP A 228 -1.54 6.91 -7.10
C ASP A 228 -0.41 5.92 -6.87
N GLU A 229 -0.26 5.43 -5.65
CA GLU A 229 0.74 4.44 -5.23
C GLU A 229 0.21 2.99 -5.35
N MET A 230 -1.12 2.85 -5.37
CA MET A 230 -1.79 1.55 -5.48
C MET A 230 -1.52 0.86 -6.83
N THR A 231 -1.35 -0.46 -6.78
CA THR A 231 -1.17 -1.28 -7.97
C THR A 231 -2.49 -1.46 -8.73
N PRO A 232 -2.47 -1.77 -10.04
CA PRO A 232 -3.68 -2.04 -10.80
C PRO A 232 -4.58 -3.13 -10.19
N CYS A 233 -3.99 -4.17 -9.60
CA CYS A 233 -4.71 -5.23 -8.90
C CYS A 233 -5.45 -4.69 -7.66
N GLN A 234 -4.78 -3.86 -6.86
CA GLN A 234 -5.39 -3.23 -5.68
C GLN A 234 -6.54 -2.28 -6.07
N ILE A 235 -6.42 -1.55 -7.18
CA ILE A 235 -7.51 -0.72 -7.72
C ILE A 235 -8.70 -1.58 -8.13
N PHE A 236 -8.45 -2.72 -8.78
CA PHE A 236 -9.50 -3.65 -9.17
C PHE A 236 -10.23 -4.25 -7.94
N GLU A 237 -9.50 -4.67 -6.91
CA GLU A 237 -10.08 -5.19 -5.68
C GLU A 237 -10.91 -4.14 -4.94
N LEU A 238 -10.42 -2.89 -4.89
CA LEU A 238 -11.16 -1.77 -4.32
C LEU A 238 -12.48 -1.56 -5.09
N TYR A 239 -12.42 -1.45 -6.42
CA TYR A 239 -13.64 -1.32 -7.25
C TYR A 239 -14.62 -2.47 -7.00
N SER A 240 -14.12 -3.70 -6.95
CA SER A 240 -14.95 -4.90 -6.81
C SER A 240 -15.62 -5.02 -5.44
N PHE A 241 -15.02 -4.42 -4.41
CA PHE A 241 -15.55 -4.47 -3.06
C PHE A 241 -16.63 -3.41 -2.79
N TYR A 242 -16.40 -2.16 -3.24
CA TYR A 242 -17.33 -1.06 -2.93
C TYR A 242 -18.54 -1.03 -3.87
N PRO A 243 -19.72 -0.63 -3.37
CA PRO A 243 -20.85 -0.32 -4.24
C PRO A 243 -20.46 0.70 -5.30
N ILE A 244 -20.91 0.49 -6.54
CA ILE A 244 -20.65 1.39 -7.66
C ILE A 244 -21.06 2.83 -7.35
N ASP A 245 -22.13 3.03 -6.57
CA ASP A 245 -22.63 4.33 -6.13
C ASP A 245 -21.60 5.12 -5.30
N ASP A 246 -20.83 4.41 -4.48
CA ASP A 246 -19.78 5.01 -3.65
C ASP A 246 -18.56 5.34 -4.51
N VAL A 247 -18.17 4.44 -5.42
CA VAL A 247 -17.06 4.65 -6.36
C VAL A 247 -17.30 5.87 -7.24
N VAL A 248 -18.50 6.02 -7.82
CA VAL A 248 -18.80 7.17 -8.69
C VAL A 248 -19.00 8.49 -7.92
N ALA A 249 -19.23 8.43 -6.60
CA ALA A 249 -19.32 9.61 -5.75
C ALA A 249 -17.94 10.16 -5.36
N ASP A 250 -16.89 9.34 -5.44
CA ASP A 250 -15.52 9.70 -5.08
C ASP A 250 -14.66 9.90 -6.33
N LEU A 251 -14.36 11.18 -6.65
CA LEU A 251 -13.81 11.55 -7.95
C LEU A 251 -12.38 11.03 -8.19
N PRO A 252 -11.41 11.16 -7.26
CA PRO A 252 -10.08 10.54 -7.42
C PRO A 252 -10.15 9.03 -7.68
N ILE A 253 -10.98 8.32 -6.92
CA ILE A 253 -11.16 6.87 -7.08
C ILE A 253 -11.79 6.54 -8.44
N LEU A 254 -12.84 7.27 -8.83
CA LEU A 254 -13.51 7.11 -10.12
C LEU A 254 -12.53 7.24 -11.29
N HIS A 255 -11.74 8.31 -11.32
CA HIS A 255 -10.75 8.53 -12.39
C HIS A 255 -9.75 7.37 -12.48
N LYS A 256 -9.22 6.93 -11.33
CA LYS A 256 -8.27 5.81 -11.30
C LYS A 256 -8.90 4.50 -11.76
N CYS A 257 -10.12 4.20 -11.32
CA CYS A 257 -10.85 3.01 -11.73
C CYS A 257 -11.12 3.01 -13.24
N VAL A 258 -11.58 4.13 -13.81
CA VAL A 258 -11.83 4.24 -15.26
C VAL A 258 -10.55 4.04 -16.06
N ALA A 259 -9.46 4.67 -15.64
CA ALA A 259 -8.16 4.53 -16.31
C ALA A 259 -7.66 3.08 -16.28
N ILE A 260 -7.67 2.43 -15.11
CA ILE A 260 -7.12 1.07 -14.93
C ILE A 260 -8.02 0.01 -15.55
N LEU A 261 -9.32 0.03 -15.28
CA LEU A 261 -10.27 -0.96 -15.82
C LEU A 261 -10.48 -0.79 -17.33
N GLY A 262 -10.39 0.45 -17.82
CA GLY A 262 -10.55 0.77 -19.22
C GLY A 262 -9.36 0.38 -20.09
N LYS A 263 -8.15 0.67 -19.60
CA LYS A 263 -6.88 0.43 -20.32
C LYS A 263 -6.56 -1.06 -20.49
N ASN A 264 -6.83 -1.86 -19.48
CA ASN A 264 -6.44 -3.27 -19.45
C ASN A 264 -7.66 -4.13 -19.80
N GLU A 265 -7.52 -5.16 -20.63
CA GLU A 265 -8.55 -6.22 -20.78
C GLU A 265 -8.47 -7.23 -19.61
N THR A 266 -7.24 -7.49 -19.18
CA THR A 266 -6.90 -8.31 -18.04
C THR A 266 -5.81 -7.63 -17.24
N ILE A 267 -5.91 -7.67 -15.91
CA ILE A 267 -4.88 -7.19 -14.99
C ILE A 267 -4.18 -8.42 -14.39
N PRO A 268 -3.00 -8.81 -14.92
CA PRO A 268 -2.21 -9.88 -14.33
C PRO A 268 -1.45 -9.40 -13.10
N LEU A 269 -1.18 -10.32 -12.16
CA LEU A 269 -0.22 -10.05 -11.10
C LEU A 269 1.18 -9.86 -11.71
N THR A 270 1.85 -8.78 -11.31
CA THR A 270 3.26 -8.53 -11.63
C THR A 270 4.16 -9.54 -10.91
N GLU A 271 5.40 -9.71 -11.39
CA GLU A 271 6.37 -10.60 -10.70
C GLU A 271 6.68 -10.13 -9.28
N GLU A 272 6.70 -8.81 -9.05
CA GLU A 272 6.86 -8.24 -7.71
C GLU A 272 5.67 -8.60 -6.81
N GLU A 273 4.43 -8.45 -7.29
CA GLU A 273 3.22 -8.83 -6.53
C GLU A 273 3.16 -10.35 -6.25
N LYS A 274 3.60 -11.19 -7.19
CA LYS A 274 3.72 -12.64 -6.97
C LYS A 274 4.74 -12.95 -5.89
N GLU A 275 5.89 -12.27 -5.90
CA GLU A 275 6.93 -12.46 -4.88
C GLU A 275 6.45 -12.02 -3.49
N THR A 276 5.77 -10.86 -3.39
CA THR A 276 5.24 -10.37 -2.11
C THR A 276 4.12 -11.26 -1.58
N THR A 277 3.24 -11.77 -2.46
CA THR A 277 2.20 -12.75 -2.11
C THR A 277 2.83 -14.03 -1.55
N LYS A 278 3.83 -14.59 -2.24
CA LYS A 278 4.52 -15.79 -1.78
C LYS A 278 5.19 -15.60 -0.41
N LYS A 279 5.86 -14.46 -0.20
CA LYS A 279 6.46 -14.12 1.10
C LYS A 279 5.42 -14.06 2.22
N LEU A 280 4.23 -13.51 1.92
CA LEU A 280 3.14 -13.49 2.88
C LEU A 280 2.63 -14.90 3.20
N GLU A 281 2.46 -15.76 2.19
CA GLU A 281 2.05 -17.16 2.37
C GLU A 281 3.03 -17.93 3.27
N GLU A 282 4.34 -17.73 3.07
CA GLU A 282 5.37 -18.33 3.92
C GLU A 282 5.25 -17.89 5.40
N GLU A 283 4.97 -16.60 5.65
CA GLU A 283 4.75 -16.09 7.01
C GLU A 283 3.42 -16.55 7.61
N VAL A 284 2.38 -16.71 6.80
CA VAL A 284 1.09 -17.31 7.22
C VAL A 284 1.30 -18.75 7.70
N ASP A 285 2.11 -19.55 6.99
CA ASP A 285 2.46 -20.91 7.41
C ASP A 285 3.26 -20.93 8.72
N ILE A 286 4.17 -19.96 8.92
CA ILE A 286 4.91 -19.81 10.18
C ILE A 286 3.96 -19.49 11.34
N VAL A 287 3.03 -18.54 11.14
CA VAL A 287 2.04 -18.15 12.16
C VAL A 287 1.13 -19.33 12.52
N LYS A 288 0.67 -20.09 11.53
CA LYS A 288 -0.10 -21.32 11.73
C LYS A 288 0.61 -22.33 12.61
N LEU A 289 1.90 -22.57 12.34
CA LEU A 289 2.74 -23.45 13.15
C LEU A 289 2.87 -22.95 14.60
N GLN A 290 3.08 -21.64 14.79
CA GLN A 290 3.21 -21.02 16.12
C GLN A 290 1.90 -21.08 16.93
N CYS A 291 0.76 -20.98 16.27
CA CYS A 291 -0.56 -20.98 16.90
C CYS A 291 -1.16 -22.38 17.10
N HIS A 292 -0.51 -23.42 16.55
CA HIS A 292 -0.95 -24.82 16.60
C HIS A 292 -2.40 -25.01 16.15
N ASP A 293 -2.78 -24.39 15.03
CA ASP A 293 -4.11 -24.57 14.46
C ASP A 293 -4.10 -24.88 12.95
N ASN A 294 -5.30 -25.10 12.41
CA ASN A 294 -5.53 -25.34 10.99
C ASN A 294 -6.01 -24.09 10.26
N TRP A 295 -5.55 -22.91 10.66
CA TRP A 295 -5.88 -21.66 10.00
C TRP A 295 -5.52 -21.72 8.51
N ASN A 296 -6.41 -21.14 7.72
CA ASN A 296 -6.24 -20.97 6.29
C ASN A 296 -6.85 -19.63 5.92
N LEU A 297 -6.00 -18.67 5.57
CA LEU A 297 -6.46 -17.39 5.08
C LEU A 297 -6.96 -17.57 3.64
N ASP A 298 -8.24 -17.26 3.41
CA ASP A 298 -8.84 -17.33 2.08
C ASP A 298 -8.36 -16.14 1.24
N ILE A 299 -7.19 -16.31 0.63
CA ILE A 299 -6.55 -15.35 -0.26
C ILE A 299 -6.93 -15.71 -1.70
N PRO A 300 -7.49 -14.77 -2.50
CA PRO A 300 -7.73 -14.99 -3.91
C PRO A 300 -6.45 -15.47 -4.62
N LYS A 301 -6.56 -16.59 -5.35
CA LYS A 301 -5.44 -17.20 -6.10
C LYS A 301 -5.50 -16.88 -7.58
N GLU A 302 -6.28 -15.87 -7.96
CA GLU A 302 -6.44 -15.47 -9.36
C GLU A 302 -5.13 -14.87 -9.85
N GLU A 303 -4.57 -15.43 -10.92
CA GLU A 303 -3.34 -14.91 -11.53
C GLU A 303 -3.59 -13.65 -12.36
N ALA A 304 -4.85 -13.42 -12.76
CA ALA A 304 -5.28 -12.24 -13.48
C ALA A 304 -6.78 -11.97 -13.32
N HIS A 305 -7.14 -10.69 -13.26
CA HIS A 305 -8.53 -10.24 -13.20
C HIS A 305 -9.01 -9.73 -14.56
N LYS A 306 -10.21 -10.16 -14.98
CA LYS A 306 -10.87 -9.62 -16.18
C LYS A 306 -11.59 -8.33 -15.85
N THR A 307 -11.40 -7.29 -16.66
CA THR A 307 -11.93 -5.95 -16.39
C THR A 307 -13.15 -5.60 -17.24
N GLU A 308 -13.47 -6.40 -18.27
CA GLU A 308 -14.45 -6.02 -19.29
C GLU A 308 -15.84 -5.67 -18.70
N ASP A 309 -16.39 -6.54 -17.87
CA ASP A 309 -17.69 -6.33 -17.23
C ASP A 309 -17.65 -5.19 -16.21
N ALA A 310 -16.56 -5.11 -15.43
CA ALA A 310 -16.33 -4.03 -14.46
C ALA A 310 -16.31 -2.66 -15.16
N PHE A 311 -15.56 -2.52 -16.25
CA PHE A 311 -15.50 -1.30 -17.03
C PHE A 311 -16.86 -0.97 -17.69
N LYS A 312 -17.53 -1.95 -18.30
CA LYS A 312 -18.86 -1.72 -18.90
C LYS A 312 -19.87 -1.20 -17.88
N ASN A 313 -19.92 -1.81 -16.70
CA ASN A 313 -20.81 -1.38 -15.62
C ASN A 313 -20.48 0.04 -15.15
N LEU A 314 -19.19 0.35 -14.96
CA LEU A 314 -18.73 1.69 -14.59
C LEU A 314 -19.08 2.73 -15.66
N PHE A 315 -18.83 2.43 -16.93
CA PHE A 315 -19.14 3.29 -18.07
C PHE A 315 -20.64 3.62 -18.15
N VAL A 316 -21.51 2.61 -18.00
CA VAL A 316 -22.97 2.82 -18.01
C VAL A 316 -23.42 3.76 -16.89
N GLU A 317 -22.88 3.60 -15.67
CA GLU A 317 -23.27 4.45 -14.55
C GLU A 317 -22.74 5.88 -14.70
N ILE A 318 -21.54 6.07 -15.28
CA ILE A 318 -21.01 7.39 -15.64
C ILE A 318 -21.94 8.11 -16.62
N GLN A 319 -22.31 7.42 -17.71
CA GLN A 319 -23.20 7.97 -18.75
C GLN A 319 -24.57 8.33 -18.19
N LYS A 320 -25.17 7.42 -17.41
CA LYS A 320 -26.47 7.63 -16.76
C LYS A 320 -26.48 8.86 -15.84
N ARG A 321 -25.40 9.10 -15.09
CA ARG A 321 -25.25 10.25 -14.19
C ARG A 321 -24.70 11.51 -14.87
N LYS A 322 -24.27 11.39 -16.13
CA LYS A 322 -23.69 12.47 -16.92
C LYS A 322 -22.49 13.08 -16.20
N LEU A 323 -21.59 12.24 -15.69
CA LEU A 323 -20.41 12.68 -14.92
C LEU A 323 -19.29 13.16 -15.86
N ASP A 324 -19.10 12.43 -16.95
CA ASP A 324 -18.21 12.72 -18.07
C ASP A 324 -18.44 14.10 -18.70
N ILE A 325 -19.69 14.55 -18.85
CA ILE A 325 -19.98 15.89 -19.37
C ILE A 325 -19.82 17.01 -18.34
N LYS A 326 -19.57 16.68 -17.06
CA LYS A 326 -19.33 17.65 -15.97
C LYS A 326 -17.86 17.72 -15.58
N ASP A 327 -17.11 16.65 -15.85
CA ASP A 327 -15.70 16.53 -15.53
C ASP A 327 -14.89 16.29 -16.80
N PHE A 328 -14.13 17.32 -17.19
CA PHE A 328 -13.31 17.27 -18.39
C PHE A 328 -12.18 16.23 -18.33
N GLY A 329 -11.57 16.01 -17.15
CA GLY A 329 -10.52 15.00 -17.01
C GLY A 329 -11.06 13.59 -17.20
N LEU A 330 -12.28 13.35 -16.71
CA LEU A 330 -12.97 12.08 -16.92
C LEU A 330 -13.32 11.88 -18.40
N ALA A 331 -13.79 12.93 -19.07
CA ALA A 331 -14.06 12.92 -20.51
C ALA A 331 -12.81 12.53 -21.33
N LEU A 332 -11.66 13.16 -21.05
CA LEU A 332 -10.39 12.82 -21.71
C LEU A 332 -9.98 11.37 -21.45
N THR A 333 -10.10 10.91 -20.20
CA THR A 333 -9.78 9.53 -19.83
C THR A 333 -10.66 8.53 -20.59
N LEU A 334 -11.96 8.81 -20.70
CA LEU A 334 -12.89 7.98 -21.47
C LEU A 334 -12.59 7.97 -22.96
N LEU A 335 -12.23 9.11 -23.56
CA LEU A 335 -11.79 9.17 -24.96
C LEU A 335 -10.55 8.32 -25.18
N ARG A 336 -9.52 8.48 -24.33
CA ARG A 336 -8.28 7.69 -24.42
C ARG A 336 -8.57 6.19 -24.27
N VAL A 337 -9.36 5.80 -23.29
CA VAL A 337 -9.78 4.40 -23.08
C VAL A 337 -10.51 3.84 -24.29
N THR A 338 -11.52 4.55 -24.78
CA THR A 338 -12.39 4.07 -25.86
C THR A 338 -11.63 3.99 -27.18
N GLY A 339 -10.88 5.04 -27.52
CA GLY A 339 -10.18 5.18 -28.79
C GLY A 339 -8.83 4.45 -28.85
N VAL A 340 -7.93 4.74 -27.91
CA VAL A 340 -6.54 4.25 -27.96
C VAL A 340 -6.42 2.81 -27.46
N PHE A 341 -7.06 2.49 -26.33
CA PHE A 341 -6.93 1.18 -25.69
C PHE A 341 -7.92 0.16 -26.25
N LYS A 342 -9.20 0.50 -26.31
CA LYS A 342 -10.25 -0.43 -26.81
C LYS A 342 -10.43 -0.43 -28.33
N GLY A 343 -9.99 0.63 -29.01
CA GLY A 343 -10.10 0.74 -30.48
C GLY A 343 -11.53 0.89 -31.00
N ASP A 344 -12.48 1.27 -30.16
CA ASP A 344 -13.87 1.51 -30.57
C ASP A 344 -13.99 2.92 -31.16
N ILE A 345 -13.60 3.04 -32.44
CA ILE A 345 -13.61 4.31 -33.17
C ILE A 345 -15.03 4.91 -33.29
N SER A 346 -16.06 4.06 -33.39
CA SER A 346 -17.43 4.53 -33.51
C SER A 346 -17.89 5.20 -32.22
N LEU A 347 -17.77 4.51 -31.08
CA LEU A 347 -18.11 5.08 -29.77
C LEU A 347 -17.22 6.29 -29.44
N PHE A 348 -15.93 6.25 -29.81
CA PHE A 348 -15.02 7.37 -29.62
C PHE A 348 -15.55 8.66 -30.26
N PHE A 349 -15.95 8.62 -31.54
CA PHE A 349 -16.41 9.83 -32.23
C PHE A 349 -17.79 10.31 -31.76
N GLU A 350 -18.65 9.40 -31.29
CA GLU A 350 -19.90 9.77 -30.62
C GLU A 350 -19.63 10.57 -29.34
N LEU A 351 -18.76 10.06 -28.46
CA LEU A 351 -18.35 10.74 -27.23
C LEU A 351 -17.61 12.04 -27.53
N TYR A 352 -16.67 12.04 -28.48
CA TYR A 352 -15.92 13.22 -28.89
C TYR A 352 -16.84 14.36 -29.34
N HIS A 353 -17.84 14.05 -30.17
CA HIS A 353 -18.80 15.05 -30.63
C HIS A 353 -19.60 15.63 -29.46
N GLU A 354 -20.08 14.79 -28.54
CA GLU A 354 -20.78 15.25 -27.35
C GLU A 354 -19.89 16.14 -26.47
N TYR A 355 -18.65 15.74 -26.23
CA TYR A 355 -17.71 16.47 -25.38
C TYR A 355 -17.29 17.81 -26.00
N LEU A 356 -17.14 17.89 -27.32
CA LEU A 356 -16.83 19.14 -28.01
C LEU A 356 -17.96 20.19 -27.83
N LEU A 357 -19.22 19.75 -27.79
CA LEU A 357 -20.37 20.61 -27.50
C LEU A 357 -20.44 21.05 -26.03
N LYS A 358 -19.80 20.32 -25.11
CA LYS A 358 -19.84 20.60 -23.66
C LYS A 358 -18.63 21.39 -23.17
N PHE A 359 -17.47 21.15 -23.77
CA PHE A 359 -16.19 21.71 -23.35
C PHE A 359 -15.58 22.58 -24.45
N GLU A 360 -16.33 23.58 -24.92
CA GLU A 360 -15.95 24.46 -26.04
C GLU A 360 -14.58 25.14 -25.87
N ARG A 361 -14.14 25.38 -24.64
CA ARG A 361 -12.85 26.03 -24.33
C ARG A 361 -11.65 25.08 -24.31
N SER A 362 -11.89 23.79 -24.48
CA SER A 362 -10.88 22.72 -24.38
C SER A 362 -10.77 21.91 -25.67
N GLU A 363 -11.16 22.52 -26.79
CA GLU A 363 -11.13 21.94 -28.14
C GLU A 363 -9.76 21.33 -28.47
N ASP A 364 -8.66 22.03 -28.17
CA ASP A 364 -7.30 21.59 -28.51
C ASP A 364 -6.96 20.22 -27.89
N SER A 365 -7.33 20.01 -26.62
CA SER A 365 -7.10 18.74 -25.93
C SER A 365 -8.00 17.62 -26.47
N LEU A 366 -9.25 17.93 -26.82
CA LEU A 366 -10.15 16.95 -27.44
C LEU A 366 -9.66 16.56 -28.83
N MET A 367 -9.24 17.52 -29.65
CA MET A 367 -8.66 17.29 -30.97
C MET A 367 -7.39 16.44 -30.88
N PHE A 368 -6.55 16.68 -29.87
CA PHE A 368 -5.38 15.84 -29.63
C PHE A 368 -5.75 14.38 -29.35
N GLU A 369 -6.79 14.11 -28.55
CA GLU A 369 -7.25 12.74 -28.32
C GLU A 369 -7.76 12.06 -29.61
N ALA A 370 -8.40 12.83 -30.51
CA ALA A 370 -8.82 12.33 -31.81
C ALA A 370 -7.63 12.03 -32.73
N PHE A 371 -6.67 12.95 -32.81
CA PHE A 371 -5.39 12.77 -33.49
C PHE A 371 -4.66 11.52 -32.99
N LEU A 372 -4.50 11.38 -31.67
CA LEU A 372 -3.78 10.26 -31.07
C LEU A 372 -4.48 8.93 -31.31
N THR A 373 -5.81 8.90 -31.15
CA THR A 373 -6.62 7.70 -31.41
C THR A 373 -6.43 7.21 -32.84
N LEU A 374 -6.54 8.11 -33.82
CA LEU A 374 -6.35 7.77 -35.23
C LEU A 374 -4.91 7.33 -35.54
N CYS A 375 -3.91 7.96 -34.92
CA CYS A 375 -2.51 7.55 -35.04
C CYS A 375 -2.26 6.15 -34.47
N CYS A 376 -2.74 5.88 -33.25
CA CYS A 376 -2.58 4.58 -32.59
C CYS A 376 -3.28 3.46 -33.37
N GLN A 377 -4.54 3.66 -33.74
CA GLN A 377 -5.29 2.66 -34.49
C GLN A 377 -4.78 2.51 -35.92
N GLY A 378 -4.35 3.60 -36.57
CA GLY A 378 -3.69 3.56 -37.86
C GLY A 378 -2.39 2.76 -37.83
N TYR A 379 -1.57 2.93 -36.80
CA TYR A 379 -0.34 2.17 -36.60
C TYR A 379 -0.61 0.66 -36.35
N LYS A 380 -1.52 0.36 -35.41
CA LYS A 380 -1.90 -1.02 -35.05
C LYS A 380 -2.47 -1.77 -36.27
N SER A 381 -3.33 -1.11 -37.05
CA SER A 381 -3.99 -1.70 -38.24
C SER A 381 -3.23 -1.56 -39.55
N ASP A 382 -2.06 -0.91 -39.56
CA ASP A 382 -1.29 -0.58 -40.78
C ASP A 382 -2.12 0.21 -41.82
N ASN A 383 -2.99 1.10 -41.34
CA ASN A 383 -3.91 1.87 -42.17
C ASN A 383 -3.43 3.31 -42.35
N SER A 384 -2.69 3.56 -43.44
CA SER A 384 -2.17 4.89 -43.78
C SER A 384 -3.24 5.96 -43.97
N LYS A 385 -4.48 5.60 -44.31
CA LYS A 385 -5.58 6.57 -44.41
C LYS A 385 -5.99 7.11 -43.04
N MET A 386 -5.94 6.28 -42.00
CA MET A 386 -6.21 6.76 -40.63
C MET A 386 -5.15 7.78 -40.19
N LEU A 387 -3.89 7.55 -40.54
CA LEU A 387 -2.81 8.53 -40.29
C LEU A 387 -3.06 9.84 -41.03
N GLN A 388 -3.49 9.79 -42.30
CA GLN A 388 -3.86 10.99 -43.06
C GLN A 388 -5.07 11.72 -42.44
N TYR A 389 -6.07 11.00 -41.93
CA TYR A 389 -7.19 11.63 -41.22
C TYR A 389 -6.76 12.26 -39.89
N ALA A 390 -5.77 11.68 -39.21
CA ALA A 390 -5.25 12.24 -37.97
C ALA A 390 -4.69 13.66 -38.17
N GLU A 391 -4.04 13.93 -39.31
CA GLU A 391 -3.49 15.26 -39.64
C GLU A 391 -4.56 16.36 -39.66
N ALA A 392 -5.82 16.04 -39.95
CA ALA A 392 -6.92 17.01 -39.96
C ALA A 392 -7.27 17.54 -38.55
N PHE A 393 -6.82 16.87 -37.49
CA PHE A 393 -7.01 17.28 -36.09
C PHE A 393 -5.82 18.06 -35.52
N ILE A 394 -4.77 18.29 -36.33
CA ILE A 394 -3.65 19.12 -35.92
C ILE A 394 -4.04 20.59 -36.12
N LYS A 395 -4.00 21.37 -35.05
CA LYS A 395 -4.37 22.79 -35.06
C LYS A 395 -3.14 23.68 -34.99
N ASP A 396 -3.10 24.70 -35.86
CA ASP A 396 -2.06 25.72 -35.80
C ASP A 396 -2.20 26.57 -34.53
N GLY A 397 -1.07 26.85 -33.87
CA GLY A 397 -1.03 27.73 -32.68
C GLY A 397 -1.34 27.06 -31.34
N THR A 398 -1.34 25.72 -31.29
CA THR A 398 -1.37 24.98 -30.02
C THR A 398 -0.16 25.30 -29.14
N GLY A 399 -0.31 25.20 -27.82
CA GLY A 399 0.79 25.39 -26.87
C GLY A 399 1.98 24.47 -27.15
N ALA A 400 3.19 24.93 -26.81
CA ALA A 400 4.45 24.25 -27.12
C ALA A 400 4.48 22.78 -26.66
N GLU A 401 3.93 22.48 -25.48
CA GLU A 401 3.86 21.11 -24.95
C GLU A 401 3.03 20.17 -25.84
N LEU A 402 1.83 20.60 -26.25
CA LEU A 402 0.96 19.79 -27.09
C LEU A 402 1.55 19.60 -28.49
N GLN A 403 2.26 20.62 -28.99
CA GLN A 403 2.98 20.55 -30.25
C GLN A 403 4.11 19.50 -30.19
N SER A 404 4.91 19.50 -29.12
CA SER A 404 5.97 18.51 -28.89
C SER A 404 5.42 17.09 -28.89
N LYS A 405 4.33 16.84 -28.15
CA LYS A 405 3.63 15.55 -28.14
C LYS A 405 3.13 15.14 -29.54
N THR A 406 2.50 16.07 -30.25
CA THR A 406 1.98 15.82 -31.61
C THR A 406 3.10 15.40 -32.56
N LEU A 407 4.23 16.12 -32.55
CA LEU A 407 5.39 15.80 -33.38
C LEU A 407 5.98 14.44 -33.04
N SER A 408 6.12 14.12 -31.75
CA SER A 408 6.60 12.81 -31.30
C SER A 408 5.71 11.65 -31.75
N VAL A 409 4.39 11.79 -31.64
CA VAL A 409 3.44 10.79 -32.15
C VAL A 409 3.58 10.64 -33.65
N LEU A 410 3.65 11.74 -34.41
CA LEU A 410 3.82 11.68 -35.86
C LEU A 410 5.10 10.94 -36.27
N ILE A 411 6.22 11.19 -35.56
CA ILE A 411 7.50 10.51 -35.82
C ILE A 411 7.35 9.00 -35.65
N VAL A 412 6.80 8.53 -34.53
CA VAL A 412 6.71 7.08 -34.27
C VAL A 412 5.58 6.41 -35.05
N ALA A 413 4.45 7.08 -35.27
CA ALA A 413 3.33 6.55 -36.04
C ALA A 413 3.69 6.35 -37.52
N ASN A 414 4.45 7.28 -38.10
CA ASN A 414 4.93 7.14 -39.48
C ASN A 414 6.07 6.14 -39.62
N ALA A 415 6.71 5.70 -38.52
CA ALA A 415 7.83 4.77 -38.61
C ALA A 415 7.48 3.53 -39.42
N LYS A 416 6.26 2.98 -39.26
CA LYS A 416 5.81 1.77 -39.95
C LYS A 416 5.59 1.97 -41.46
N THR A 417 5.01 3.10 -41.87
CA THR A 417 4.55 3.36 -43.25
C THR A 417 5.52 4.22 -44.07
N ASN A 418 6.21 5.17 -43.44
CA ASN A 418 7.10 6.14 -44.09
C ASN A 418 8.15 6.69 -43.10
N ILE A 419 9.27 5.98 -42.96
CA ILE A 419 10.36 6.38 -42.07
C ILE A 419 11.05 7.69 -42.50
N ASP A 420 11.05 7.99 -43.80
CA ASP A 420 11.63 9.24 -44.32
C ASP A 420 10.83 10.46 -43.83
N LEU A 421 9.50 10.35 -43.76
CA LEU A 421 8.64 11.38 -43.19
C LEU A 421 8.93 11.58 -41.70
N SER A 422 9.17 10.50 -40.94
CA SER A 422 9.60 10.61 -39.53
C SER A 422 10.89 11.43 -39.39
N LEU A 423 11.87 11.20 -40.28
CA LEU A 423 13.12 11.96 -40.30
C LEU A 423 12.92 13.42 -40.73
N GLU A 424 12.07 13.68 -41.72
CA GLU A 424 11.72 15.03 -42.18
C GLU A 424 11.07 15.86 -41.07
N ILE A 425 10.10 15.27 -40.36
CA ILE A 425 9.41 15.91 -39.23
C ILE A 425 10.41 16.25 -38.13
N TYR A 426 11.31 15.32 -37.77
CA TYR A 426 12.34 15.60 -36.78
C TYR A 426 13.25 16.76 -37.21
N ASN A 427 13.83 16.68 -38.41
CA ASN A 427 14.81 17.66 -38.90
C ASN A 427 14.22 19.07 -39.03
N SER A 428 12.94 19.17 -39.40
CA SER A 428 12.24 20.44 -39.55
C SER A 428 11.89 21.13 -38.22
N ASN A 429 11.91 20.39 -37.12
CA ASN A 429 11.43 20.86 -35.81
C ASN A 429 12.50 20.87 -34.71
N ILE A 430 13.54 20.04 -34.77
CA ILE A 430 14.53 19.90 -33.68
C ILE A 430 15.26 21.20 -33.34
N ALA A 431 15.51 22.06 -34.33
CA ALA A 431 16.15 23.36 -34.12
C ALA A 431 15.28 24.35 -33.32
N LYS A 432 13.95 24.18 -33.38
CA LYS A 432 12.96 25.02 -32.68
C LYS A 432 12.52 24.42 -31.34
N ALA A 433 12.80 23.15 -31.11
CA ALA A 433 12.41 22.44 -29.89
C ALA A 433 13.08 23.05 -28.65
N GLN A 434 12.32 23.14 -27.56
CA GLN A 434 12.85 23.63 -26.29
C GLN A 434 13.89 22.65 -25.75
N ARG A 435 15.03 23.20 -25.30
CA ARG A 435 16.11 22.44 -24.66
C ARG A 435 16.07 22.55 -23.13
N GLU A 436 15.24 23.45 -22.62
CA GLU A 436 14.97 23.57 -21.19
C GLU A 436 14.18 22.35 -20.73
N LYS A 437 14.52 21.86 -19.54
CA LYS A 437 13.90 20.69 -18.97
C LYS A 437 12.56 21.07 -18.36
N ASN A 438 11.58 20.19 -18.51
CA ASN A 438 10.34 20.29 -17.76
C ASN A 438 10.58 19.84 -16.31
N ASP A 439 10.14 20.66 -15.34
CA ASP A 439 10.30 20.42 -13.91
C ASP A 439 9.72 19.08 -13.44
N SER A 440 8.69 18.57 -14.14
CA SER A 440 8.00 17.33 -13.78
C SER A 440 8.64 16.06 -14.35
N THR A 441 9.28 16.13 -15.52
CA THR A 441 9.81 14.93 -16.22
C THR A 441 11.33 14.88 -16.28
N ASP A 442 12.03 15.98 -15.96
CA ASP A 442 13.48 16.17 -16.15
C ASP A 442 13.94 15.97 -17.62
N LEU A 443 12.99 16.03 -18.57
CA LEU A 443 13.20 15.91 -20.02
C LEU A 443 12.80 17.20 -20.72
N SER A 444 13.50 17.52 -21.81
CA SER A 444 13.14 18.63 -22.72
C SER A 444 12.40 18.13 -23.97
N ASP A 445 11.77 19.03 -24.72
CA ASP A 445 11.14 18.69 -26.00
C ASP A 445 12.15 18.07 -26.99
N SER A 446 13.37 18.60 -27.00
CA SER A 446 14.46 18.05 -27.83
C SER A 446 14.82 16.61 -27.44
N ASP A 447 14.76 16.26 -26.15
CA ASP A 447 14.99 14.87 -25.70
C ASP A 447 13.90 13.94 -26.21
N ILE A 448 12.63 14.35 -26.07
CA ILE A 448 11.46 13.55 -26.45
C ILE A 448 11.44 13.29 -27.95
N LEU A 449 11.71 14.31 -28.78
CA LEU A 449 11.78 14.17 -30.23
C LEU A 449 12.94 13.26 -30.66
N THR A 450 14.11 13.40 -30.02
CA THR A 450 15.28 12.56 -30.32
C THR A 450 15.01 11.10 -29.95
N GLU A 451 14.43 10.84 -28.78
CA GLU A 451 14.02 9.50 -28.35
C GLU A 451 13.00 8.89 -29.33
N SER A 452 12.02 9.68 -29.77
CA SER A 452 10.99 9.25 -30.73
C SER A 452 11.61 8.79 -32.06
N LEU A 453 12.56 9.56 -32.60
CA LEU A 453 13.20 9.22 -33.87
C LEU A 453 14.09 7.98 -33.74
N ILE A 454 14.84 7.87 -32.64
CA ILE A 454 15.66 6.67 -32.37
C ILE A 454 14.77 5.43 -32.29
N LEU A 455 13.65 5.51 -31.57
CA LEU A 455 12.70 4.41 -31.47
C LEU A 455 12.11 4.04 -32.85
N ALA A 456 11.81 5.02 -33.69
CA ALA A 456 11.33 4.80 -35.06
C ALA A 456 12.32 3.98 -35.90
N PHE A 457 13.62 4.34 -35.90
CA PHE A 457 14.65 3.61 -36.66
C PHE A 457 14.96 2.23 -36.07
N LEU A 458 14.97 2.09 -34.74
CA LEU A 458 15.10 0.77 -34.10
C LEU A 458 13.95 -0.18 -34.48
N SER A 459 12.73 0.34 -34.64
CA SER A 459 11.58 -0.46 -35.13
C SER A 459 11.71 -0.93 -36.58
N LYS A 460 12.64 -0.33 -37.34
CA LYS A 460 12.98 -0.69 -38.71
C LYS A 460 14.26 -1.50 -38.84
N ASP A 461 14.76 -2.00 -37.72
CA ASP A 461 15.99 -2.80 -37.67
C ASP A 461 17.21 -2.03 -38.20
N ASP A 462 17.25 -0.71 -38.00
CA ASP A 462 18.36 0.17 -38.37
C ASP A 462 19.06 0.77 -37.12
N PRO A 463 19.77 -0.06 -36.34
CA PRO A 463 20.45 0.39 -35.14
C PRO A 463 21.66 1.27 -35.42
N ASP A 464 22.26 1.16 -36.61
CA ASP A 464 23.42 1.96 -36.99
C ASP A 464 23.01 3.40 -37.23
N PHE A 465 21.91 3.64 -37.96
CA PHE A 465 21.40 5.01 -38.13
C PHE A 465 20.86 5.58 -36.82
N ALA A 466 20.19 4.76 -36.00
CA ALA A 466 19.77 5.16 -34.66
C ALA A 466 20.96 5.62 -33.79
N ARG A 467 22.12 4.95 -33.86
CA ARG A 467 23.35 5.38 -33.17
C ARG A 467 23.90 6.69 -33.72
N VAL A 468 23.88 6.87 -35.04
CA VAL A 468 24.30 8.14 -35.67
C VAL A 468 23.44 9.30 -35.17
N ILE A 469 22.13 9.12 -35.07
CA ILE A 469 21.21 10.12 -34.49
C ILE A 469 21.61 10.41 -33.04
N PHE A 470 21.84 9.38 -32.23
CA PHE A 470 22.20 9.56 -30.81
C PHE A 470 23.54 10.29 -30.62
N ASP A 471 24.58 9.87 -31.35
CA ASP A 471 25.91 10.48 -31.27
C ASP A 471 25.90 11.91 -31.81
N GLY A 472 25.17 12.16 -32.89
CA GLY A 472 24.94 13.51 -33.42
C GLY A 472 24.24 14.42 -32.42
N ALA A 473 23.16 13.93 -31.77
CA ALA A 473 22.43 14.69 -30.76
C ALA A 473 23.27 14.98 -29.51
N LEU A 474 24.17 14.06 -29.11
CA LEU A 474 25.15 14.30 -28.04
C LEU A 474 26.19 15.35 -28.45
N GLY A 475 26.73 15.25 -29.66
CA GLY A 475 27.74 16.18 -30.19
C GLY A 475 27.22 17.62 -30.29
N GLU A 476 25.99 17.78 -30.80
CA GLU A 476 25.31 19.07 -30.98
C GLU A 476 24.63 19.60 -29.71
N LYS A 477 24.77 18.90 -28.57
CA LYS A 477 24.15 19.24 -27.28
C LYS A 477 22.64 19.48 -27.41
N VAL A 478 21.98 18.60 -28.18
CA VAL A 478 20.53 18.55 -28.32
C VAL A 478 19.90 17.85 -27.12
N ILE A 479 20.60 16.84 -26.58
CA ILE A 479 20.19 16.11 -25.38
C ILE A 479 20.46 16.97 -24.14
N SER A 480 19.43 17.24 -23.34
CA SER A 480 19.46 18.20 -22.23
C SER A 480 20.27 17.72 -21.02
N GLY A 481 20.51 16.41 -20.87
CA GLY A 481 21.25 15.88 -19.74
C GLY A 481 21.39 14.36 -19.65
N PRO A 482 22.01 13.87 -18.56
CA PRO A 482 22.32 12.45 -18.38
C PRO A 482 21.09 11.56 -18.23
N THR A 483 19.98 12.08 -17.69
CA THR A 483 18.70 11.36 -17.55
C THR A 483 18.17 10.93 -18.91
N ALA A 484 18.04 11.88 -19.85
CA ALA A 484 17.63 11.62 -21.22
C ALA A 484 18.58 10.65 -21.94
N ALA A 485 19.89 10.87 -21.83
CA ALA A 485 20.89 9.97 -22.40
C ALA A 485 20.78 8.53 -21.85
N LYS A 486 20.51 8.38 -20.54
CA LYS A 486 20.33 7.07 -19.91
C LYS A 486 19.05 6.39 -20.41
N LYS A 487 17.96 7.14 -20.60
CA LYS A 487 16.69 6.64 -21.14
C LYS A 487 16.87 6.09 -22.56
N ILE A 488 17.55 6.84 -23.43
CA ILE A 488 17.85 6.39 -24.80
C ILE A 488 18.79 5.17 -24.80
N LYS A 489 19.82 5.15 -23.95
CA LYS A 489 20.71 3.98 -23.80
C LYS A 489 19.95 2.72 -23.37
N LYS A 490 18.91 2.87 -22.54
CA LYS A 490 18.03 1.75 -22.15
C LYS A 490 17.27 1.20 -23.35
N LEU A 491 16.83 2.04 -24.29
CA LEU A 491 16.21 1.57 -25.55
C LEU A 491 17.19 0.73 -26.39
N PHE A 492 18.43 1.18 -26.54
CA PHE A 492 19.47 0.39 -27.23
C PHE A 492 19.76 -0.94 -26.54
N ALA A 493 19.81 -0.97 -25.20
CA ALA A 493 20.02 -2.21 -24.44
C ALA A 493 18.86 -3.19 -24.66
N GLN A 494 17.62 -2.72 -24.54
CA GLN A 494 16.41 -3.52 -24.81
C GLN A 494 16.38 -4.04 -26.25
N TYR A 495 16.75 -3.21 -27.23
CA TYR A 495 16.87 -3.67 -28.62
C TYR A 495 17.94 -4.76 -28.75
N GLY A 496 19.11 -4.61 -28.12
CA GLY A 496 20.18 -5.62 -28.14
C GLY A 496 19.74 -6.98 -27.56
N GLU A 497 19.06 -6.96 -26.41
CA GLU A 497 18.45 -8.16 -25.81
C GLU A 497 17.42 -8.80 -26.76
N ALA A 498 16.59 -7.99 -27.42
CA ALA A 498 15.60 -8.47 -28.37
C ALA A 498 16.22 -9.03 -29.67
N VAL A 499 17.38 -8.52 -30.11
CA VAL A 499 18.14 -9.09 -31.23
C VAL A 499 18.66 -10.48 -30.87
N GLU A 500 19.18 -10.68 -29.66
CA GLU A 500 19.62 -12.00 -29.17
C GLU A 500 18.45 -12.99 -29.13
N ALA A 501 17.25 -12.53 -28.76
CA ALA A 501 16.01 -13.31 -28.77
C ALA A 501 15.38 -13.49 -30.17
N LYS A 502 15.87 -12.79 -31.20
CA LYS A 502 15.30 -12.73 -32.57
C LYS A 502 13.88 -12.13 -32.65
N GLU A 503 13.57 -11.19 -31.77
CA GLU A 503 12.26 -10.55 -31.65
C GLU A 503 12.35 -9.01 -31.75
N SER A 504 13.49 -8.47 -32.20
CA SER A 504 13.80 -7.02 -32.21
C SER A 504 12.69 -6.13 -32.79
N ILE A 505 12.21 -6.45 -34.00
CA ILE A 505 11.15 -5.69 -34.68
C ILE A 505 9.85 -5.72 -33.85
N GLN A 506 9.42 -6.89 -33.39
CA GLN A 506 8.19 -7.04 -32.62
C GLN A 506 8.26 -6.26 -31.30
N VAL A 507 9.36 -6.40 -30.56
CA VAL A 507 9.57 -5.71 -29.28
C VAL A 507 9.58 -4.18 -29.48
N MET A 508 10.24 -3.68 -30.53
CA MET A 508 10.26 -2.24 -30.82
C MET A 508 8.91 -1.70 -31.32
N GLN A 509 8.14 -2.48 -32.09
CA GLN A 509 6.78 -2.10 -32.49
C GLN A 509 5.84 -2.03 -31.27
N SER A 510 5.86 -3.03 -30.40
CA SER A 510 5.12 -2.98 -29.12
C SER A 510 5.59 -1.81 -28.25
N ARG A 511 6.88 -1.43 -28.33
CA ARG A 511 7.40 -0.25 -27.63
C ARG A 511 6.86 1.05 -28.21
N ILE A 512 6.69 1.16 -29.53
CA ILE A 512 6.04 2.32 -30.18
C ILE A 512 4.58 2.43 -29.75
N GLU A 513 3.83 1.31 -29.74
CA GLU A 513 2.44 1.29 -29.27
C GLU A 513 2.36 1.80 -27.82
N CYS A 514 3.17 1.22 -26.93
CA CYS A 514 3.27 1.64 -25.53
C CYS A 514 3.70 3.11 -25.40
N TYR A 515 4.57 3.61 -26.28
CA TYR A 515 5.02 5.00 -26.27
C TYR A 515 3.86 5.96 -26.58
N MET A 516 3.11 5.70 -27.66
CA MET A 516 1.96 6.54 -28.04
C MET A 516 0.84 6.48 -27.00
N GLU A 517 0.60 5.30 -26.42
CA GLU A 517 -0.44 5.11 -25.39
C GLU A 517 -0.24 5.96 -24.13
N ASN A 518 1.01 6.29 -23.80
CA ASN A 518 1.38 6.99 -22.56
C ASN A 518 1.84 8.45 -22.78
N ILE A 519 1.67 9.00 -23.99
CA ILE A 519 2.08 10.38 -24.32
C ILE A 519 1.15 11.46 -23.75
#